data_AF-A0A9E1U8N8-F1
#
_entry.id   AF-A0A9E1U8N8-F1
#
_cell.length_a   1.000
_cell.length_b   1.000
_cell.length_c   1.000
_cell.angle_alpha   90.00
_cell.angle_beta   90.00
_cell.angle_gamma   90.00
#
_symmetry.space_group_name_H-M   'P 1'
#
loop_
_entity.id
_entity.type
_entity.pdbx_description
1 polymer ?
#
loop_
_entity_poly.entity_id
_entity_poly.type
_entity_poly.pdbx_seq_one_letter_code
_entity_poly.pdbx_strand_id
1 'polypeptide(L)' 'MLKEKNLRTRRLFRNNGRSLVIAMDHARVFDTVTGLKNIAEVVKSVRAGGADSILTPWGSTVAAAE' A
#
# COMPACT_ATOMS: atom_id res chain seq x y z
N MET A 1 0.70 6.63 -21.63
CA MET A 1 -0.06 7.71 -20.97
C MET A 1 -1.40 7.14 -20.51
N LEU A 2 -1.75 7.23 -19.22
CA LEU A 2 -3.04 6.70 -18.72
C LEU A 2 -4.20 7.42 -19.42
N LYS A 3 -5.07 6.64 -20.07
CA LYS A 3 -6.15 7.10 -20.96
C LYS A 3 -7.29 7.81 -20.21
N GLU A 4 -7.52 7.48 -18.94
CA GLU A 4 -8.44 8.17 -18.04
C GLU A 4 -7.79 8.41 -16.67
N LYS A 5 -7.82 9.66 -16.20
CA LYS A 5 -7.18 10.08 -14.95
C LYS A 5 -8.21 10.67 -14.00
N ASN A 6 -9.02 9.81 -13.39
CA ASN A 6 -9.78 10.25 -12.23
C ASN A 6 -8.82 10.60 -11.07
N LEU A 7 -9.30 11.36 -10.07
CA LEU A 7 -8.45 11.81 -8.96
C LEU A 7 -7.82 10.64 -8.19
N ARG A 8 -8.47 9.47 -8.14
CA ARG A 8 -7.94 8.27 -7.46
C ARG A 8 -6.75 7.69 -8.22
N THR A 9 -6.85 7.49 -9.53
CA THR A 9 -5.74 6.96 -10.33
C THR A 9 -4.55 7.91 -10.34
N ARG A 10 -4.75 9.22 -10.29
CA ARG A 10 -3.64 10.20 -10.18
C ARG A 10 -2.84 10.10 -8.88
N ARG A 11 -3.43 9.61 -7.78
CA ARG A 11 -2.71 9.43 -6.50
C ARG A 11 -1.82 8.19 -6.48
N LEU A 12 -2.08 7.22 -7.36
CA LEU A 12 -1.34 5.95 -7.38
C LEU A 12 -0.10 5.99 -8.28
N PHE A 13 -0.06 6.88 -9.27
CA PHE A 13 1.00 6.92 -10.27
C PHE A 13 1.78 8.24 -10.22
N ARG A 14 3.10 8.15 -10.35
CA ARG A 14 3.99 9.30 -10.55
C ARG A 14 3.79 9.94 -11.92
N ASN A 15 4.43 11.09 -12.13
CA ASN A 15 4.39 11.82 -13.41
C ASN A 15 4.87 11.00 -14.62
N ASN A 16 5.76 10.03 -14.40
CA ASN A 16 6.24 9.11 -15.43
C ASN A 16 5.24 7.97 -15.76
N GLY A 17 4.06 7.96 -15.14
CA GLY A 17 3.03 6.95 -15.34
C GLY A 17 3.36 5.59 -14.73
N ARG A 18 4.33 5.50 -13.80
CA ARG A 18 4.68 4.29 -13.06
C ARG A 18 4.29 4.44 -11.57
N SER A 19 4.17 3.30 -10.89
CA SER A 19 3.87 3.22 -9.47
C SER A 19 4.75 2.15 -8.83
N LEU A 20 5.37 2.49 -7.70
CA LEU A 20 5.92 1.52 -6.76
C LEU A 20 4.82 1.12 -5.77
N VAL A 21 4.22 -0.05 -6.01
CA VAL A 21 3.18 -0.63 -5.15
C VAL A 21 3.82 -1.65 -4.21
N ILE A 22 3.59 -1.50 -2.91
CA ILE A 22 4.00 -2.49 -1.91
C ILE A 22 2.79 -3.35 -1.54
N ALA A 23 2.82 -4.62 -1.91
CA ALA A 23 1.75 -5.59 -1.64
C ALA A 23 1.95 -6.26 -0.27
N MET A 24 0.99 -6.07 0.63
CA MET A 24 1.02 -6.52 2.02
C MET A 24 -0.27 -7.26 2.40
N ASP A 25 -1.02 -7.76 1.41
CA ASP A 25 -2.27 -8.50 1.54
C ASP A 25 -2.09 -10.01 1.78
N HIS A 26 -0.84 -10.47 1.82
CA HIS A 26 -0.45 -11.86 2.10
C HIS A 26 -1.11 -12.44 3.36
N ALA A 27 -1.32 -11.65 4.42
CA ALA A 27 -1.97 -12.11 5.65
C ALA A 27 -3.42 -12.59 5.45
N ARG A 28 -4.04 -12.33 4.29
CA ARG A 28 -5.35 -12.89 3.92
C ARG A 28 -5.28 -14.38 3.55
N VAL A 29 -4.12 -14.86 3.10
CA VAL A 29 -3.96 -16.18 2.47
C VAL A 29 -3.03 -17.08 3.28
N PHE A 30 -2.01 -16.51 3.92
CA PHE A 30 -1.01 -17.27 4.67
C PHE A 30 -1.33 -17.30 6.17
N ASP A 31 -1.17 -18.47 6.79
CA ASP A 31 -1.47 -18.71 8.21
C ASP A 31 -0.65 -17.83 9.16
N THR A 32 0.59 -17.47 8.80
CA THR A 32 1.42 -16.58 9.60
C THR A 32 2.35 -15.77 8.71
N VAL A 33 2.26 -14.44 8.82
CA VAL A 33 3.19 -13.51 8.19
C VAL A 33 3.86 -12.67 9.28
N THR A 34 5.00 -13.15 9.77
CA THR A 34 5.69 -12.55 10.93
C THR A 34 6.08 -11.09 10.70
N GLY A 35 6.44 -10.73 9.46
CA GLY A 35 6.78 -9.35 9.07
C GLY A 35 5.59 -8.38 9.08
N LEU A 36 4.34 -8.86 9.23
CA LEU A 36 3.14 -8.02 9.26
C LEU A 36 2.46 -7.98 10.64
N LYS A 37 3.10 -8.52 11.70
CA LYS A 37 2.55 -8.56 13.07
C LYS A 37 2.15 -7.19 13.59
N ASN A 38 2.95 -6.16 13.34
CA ASN A 38 2.64 -4.77 13.66
C ASN A 38 2.41 -3.95 12.39
N ILE A 39 1.24 -4.16 11.77
CA ILE A 39 0.96 -3.59 10.45
C ILE A 39 1.04 -2.06 10.40
N ALA A 40 0.66 -1.37 11.47
CA ALA A 40 0.72 0.10 11.55
C ALA A 40 2.16 0.62 11.48
N GLU A 41 3.09 -0.01 12.19
CA GLU A 41 4.52 0.33 12.16
C GLU A 41 5.14 0.04 10.80
N VAL A 42 4.80 -1.10 10.20
CA VAL A 42 5.30 -1.50 8.88
C VAL A 42 4.83 -0.52 7.81
N VAL A 43 3.54 -0.13 7.82
CA VAL A 43 2.99 0.88 6.89
C VAL A 43 3.69 2.23 7.06
N LYS A 44 3.97 2.67 8.30
CA LYS A 44 4.74 3.91 8.56
C LYS A 44 6.13 3.85 7.94
N SER A 45 6.83 2.73 8.09
CA SER A 45 8.15 2.52 7.51
C SER A 45 8.12 2.48 5.97
N VAL A 46 7.15 1.78 5.39
CA VAL A 46 6.94 1.72 3.93
C VAL A 46 6.63 3.10 3.33
N ARG A 47 5.79 3.89 4.02
CA ARG A 47 5.50 5.28 3.62
C ARG A 47 6.75 6.15 3.67
N ALA A 48 7.54 6.05 4.74
CA ALA A 48 8.80 6.78 4.87
C ALA A 48 9.82 6.40 3.79
N GLY A 49 9.79 5.14 3.34
CA GLY A 49 10.61 4.64 2.22
C GLY A 49 10.19 5.13 0.83
N GLY A 50 9.07 5.85 0.70
CA GLY A 50 8.66 6.47 -0.56
C GLY A 50 7.87 5.55 -1.50
N ALA A 51 7.13 4.58 -0.95
CA ALA A 51 6.12 3.84 -1.72
C ALA A 51 5.06 4.79 -2.28
N ASP A 52 4.63 4.55 -3.52
CA ASP A 52 3.57 5.36 -4.16
C ASP A 52 2.19 4.90 -3.70
N SER A 53 2.04 3.60 -3.46
CA SER A 53 0.82 3.01 -2.94
C SER A 53 1.10 1.72 -2.19
N ILE A 54 0.16 1.35 -1.32
CA ILE A 54 0.22 0.15 -0.50
C ILE A 54 -1.07 -0.63 -0.72
N LEU A 55 -0.97 -1.93 -1.01
CA LEU A 55 -2.11 -2.84 -1.09
C LEU A 55 -2.19 -3.64 0.22
N THR A 56 -3.28 -3.47 0.96
CA THR A 56 -3.52 -4.15 2.25
C THR A 56 -4.99 -4.55 2.38
N PRO A 57 -5.32 -5.54 3.24
CA PRO A 57 -6.69 -5.85 3.60
C PRO A 57 -7.35 -4.69 4.33
N TRP A 58 -8.67 -4.55 4.23
CA TRP A 58 -9.42 -3.43 4.82
C TRP A 58 -9.11 -3.20 6.32
N GLY A 59 -9.09 -4.26 7.13
CA GLY A 59 -8.80 -4.13 8.57
C GLY A 59 -7.40 -3.62 8.87
N SER A 60 -6.41 -4.03 8.08
CA SER A 60 -5.03 -3.52 8.14
C SER A 60 -4.95 -2.05 7.76
N THR A 61 -5.70 -1.62 6.74
CA THR A 61 -5.79 -0.21 6.33
C THR A 61 -6.33 0.64 7.46
N VAL A 62 -7.43 0.22 8.11
CA VAL A 62 -8.03 0.97 9.22
C VAL A 62 -7.05 1.09 10.39
N ALA A 63 -6.37 -0.01 10.76
CA ALA A 63 -5.38 0.00 11.83
C ALA A 63 -4.13 0.87 11.55
N ALA A 64 -3.84 1.15 10.27
CA ALA A 64 -2.67 1.91 9.85
C ALA A 64 -3.01 3.33 9.34
N ALA A 65 -4.29 3.70 9.29
CA ALA A 65 -4.75 5.00 8.81
C ALA A 65 -4.57 6.14 9.84
N GLU A 66 -4.30 5.78 11.10
CA GLU A 66 -3.94 6.68 12.20
C GLU A 66 -2.42 6.97 12.24
#